data_AF-A0A528AF93-F1
#
_entry.id   AF-A0A528AF93-F1
#
_cell.length_a   1.000
_cell.length_b   1.000
_cell.length_c   1.000
_cell.angle_alpha   90.00
_cell.angle_beta   90.00
_cell.angle_gamma   90.00
#
_symmetry.space_group_name_H-M   'P 1'
#
loop_
_entity.id
_entity.type
_entity.pdbx_description
1 polymer ?
#
loop_
_entity_poly.entity_id
_entity_poly.type
_entity_poly.pdbx_seq_one_letter_code
_entity_poly.pdbx_strand_id
1 'polypeptide(L)' 'DFKAPIRAEIEKAGYTIIANVGDQPSDLFGGHAEKLFLLPNPFYRVR' A
#
# COMPACT_ATOMS: atom_id res chain seq x y z
N ASP A 1 9.30 5.40 0.09
CA ASP A 1 8.88 5.45 1.51
C ASP A 1 7.86 6.52 1.92
N PHE A 2 7.14 7.16 1.00
CA PHE A 2 6.14 8.18 1.38
C PHE A 2 4.81 7.60 1.89
N LYS A 3 4.41 6.40 1.41
CA LYS A 3 3.10 5.81 1.69
C LYS A 3 3.02 5.03 3.01
N ALA A 4 4.15 4.50 3.50
CA ALA A 4 4.17 3.72 4.74
C ALA A 4 3.83 4.55 5.98
N PRO A 5 4.38 5.77 6.19
CA PRO A 5 4.00 6.60 7.33
C PRO A 5 2.51 6.94 7.36
N ILE A 6 1.89 7.19 6.21
CA ILE A 6 0.45 7.49 6.13
C ILE A 6 -0.39 6.29 6.56
N ARG A 7 -0.01 5.07 6.18
CA ARG A 7 -0.72 3.86 6.63
C ARG A 7 -0.55 3.63 8.14
N ALA A 8 0.61 3.94 8.70
CA ALA A 8 0.80 3.93 10.15
C ALA A 8 -0.12 4.93 10.87
N GLU A 9 -0.37 6.12 10.30
CA GLU A 9 -1.32 7.08 10.89
C GLU A 9 -2.77 6.58 10.82
N ILE A 10 -3.17 5.88 9.75
CA ILE A 10 -4.49 5.25 9.64
C ILE A 10 -4.68 4.17 10.71
N GLU A 11 -3.65 3.34 10.95
CA GLU A 11 -3.66 2.34 12.02
C GLU A 11 -3.71 2.98 13.41
N LYS A 12 -2.95 4.06 13.65
CA LYS A 12 -2.99 4.83 14.91
C LYS A 12 -4.35 5.45 15.17
N ALA A 13 -5.10 5.80 14.13
CA ALA A 13 -6.48 6.28 14.24
C ALA A 13 -7.49 5.17 14.59
N GLY A 14 -7.04 3.92 14.77
CA GLY A 14 -7.87 2.79 15.21
C GLY A 14 -8.49 1.98 14.08
N TYR A 15 -8.10 2.25 12.82
CA TYR A 15 -8.61 1.50 11.67
C TYR A 15 -7.73 0.31 11.35
N THR A 16 -8.36 -0.79 10.93
CA THR A 16 -7.67 -1.93 10.34
C THR A 16 -7.69 -1.80 8.81
N ILE A 17 -6.52 -1.78 8.20
CA ILE A 17 -6.39 -1.80 6.74
C ILE A 17 -6.47 -3.26 6.28
N ILE A 18 -7.61 -3.66 5.74
CA ILE A 18 -7.83 -5.04 5.28
C ILE A 18 -7.25 -5.32 3.89
N ALA A 19 -6.96 -4.28 3.11
CA ALA A 19 -6.41 -4.43 1.76
C ALA A 19 -5.63 -3.19 1.30
N ASN A 20 -4.50 -3.43 0.63
CA ASN A 20 -3.85 -2.44 -0.23
C ASN A 20 -4.01 -2.87 -1.70
N VAL A 21 -4.44 -1.94 -2.54
CA VAL A 21 -4.59 -2.14 -3.99
C VAL A 21 -3.77 -1.06 -4.69
N GLY A 22 -2.91 -1.46 -5.62
CA GLY A 22 -2.04 -0.55 -6.35
C GLY A 22 -1.44 -1.22 -7.57
N ASP A 23 -0.93 -0.41 -8.49
CA ASP A 23 -0.32 -0.88 -9.72
C ASP A 23 1.21 -1.00 -9.63
N GLN A 24 1.80 -0.53 -8.52
CA GLN A 24 3.24 -0.58 -8.29
C GLN A 24 3.55 -1.39 -7.01
N PRO A 25 4.67 -2.14 -6.98
CA PRO A 25 5.03 -2.89 -5.77
C PRO A 25 5.20 -2.02 -4.52
N SER A 26 5.66 -0.77 -4.68
CA SER A 26 5.81 0.20 -3.58
C SER A 26 4.48 0.63 -2.94
N ASP A 27 3.35 0.40 -3.61
CA ASP A 27 2.02 0.63 -3.04
C ASP A 27 1.65 -0.43 -1.99
N LEU A 28 2.23 -1.63 -2.14
CA LEU A 28 1.84 -2.83 -1.41
C LEU A 28 2.79 -3.12 -0.25
N PHE A 29 4.08 -2.81 -0.41
CA PHE A 29 5.08 -3.05 0.62
C PHE A 29 4.96 -2.06 1.80
N GLY A 30 5.18 -2.56 3.01
CA GLY A 30 5.15 -1.77 4.25
C GLY A 30 4.40 -2.42 5.43
N GLY A 31 3.81 -3.61 5.28
CA GLY A 31 3.28 -4.40 6.40
C GLY A 31 1.92 -3.97 6.97
N HIS A 32 1.33 -2.91 6.45
CA HIS A 32 0.10 -2.32 6.97
C HIS A 32 -1.19 -2.87 6.34
N ALA A 33 -1.22 -4.08 5.79
CA ALA A 33 -2.45 -4.62 5.18
C ALA A 33 -2.50 -6.14 5.23
N GLU A 34 -3.69 -6.70 5.50
CA GLU A 34 -3.93 -8.14 5.50
C GLU A 34 -3.82 -8.77 4.10
N LYS A 35 -4.25 -8.03 3.06
CA LYS A 35 -4.20 -8.49 1.67
C LYS A 35 -3.57 -7.44 0.76
N LEU A 36 -2.84 -7.92 -0.24
CA LEU A 36 -2.17 -7.10 -1.24
C LEU A 36 -2.67 -7.49 -2.63
N PHE A 37 -3.02 -6.49 -3.44
CA PHE A 37 -3.47 -6.69 -4.81
C PHE A 37 -2.66 -5.81 -5.76
N LEU A 38 -1.82 -6.47 -6.58
CA LEU A 38 -1.04 -5.80 -7.63
C LEU A 38 -1.84 -5.79 -8.92
N LEU A 39 -2.15 -4.58 -9.40
CA LEU A 39 -2.79 -4.38 -10.69
C LEU A 39 -1.73 -4.33 -11.80
N PRO A 40 -1.98 -4.93 -12.97
CA PRO A 40 -1.07 -4.84 -14.10
C PRO A 40 -1.05 -3.42 -14.66
N ASN A 41 0.14 -2.83 -14.77
CA ASN A 41 0.35 -1.56 -15.47
C ASN A 41 1.60 -1.63 -16.37
N PRO A 42 1.43 -1.69 -17.71
CA PRO A 42 2.54 -1.77 -18.66
C PRO A 42 3.11 -0.40 -19.07
N PHE A 43 2.51 0.72 -18.65
CA PHE A 43 2.84 2.04 -19.20
C PHE A 43 4.01 2.72 -18.48
N TYR A 44 4.15 2.51 -17.17
CA TYR A 44 5.23 3.11 -16.39
C TYR A 44 5.53 2.30 -15.13
N ARG A 45 6.73 2.53 -14.58
CA ARG A 45 7.16 1.96 -13.30
C ARG A 45 7.69 3.05 -12.39
N VAL A 46 7.21 3.09 -11.16
CA VAL A 46 7.77 3.94 -10.11
C VAL A 46 9.02 3.22 -9.57
N ARG A 47 10.16 3.92 -9.56
CA ARG A 47 11.39 3.44 -8.90
C ARG A 47 11.44 3.95 -7.47
#